data_AF-A0A820Q4Q4-F1
#
_entry.id   AF-A0A820Q4Q4-F1
#
_cell.length_a   1.000
_cell.length_b   1.000
_cell.length_c   1.000
_cell.angle_alpha   90.00
_cell.angle_beta   90.00
_cell.angle_gamma   90.00
#
_symmetry.space_group_name_H-M   'P 1'
#
loop_
_entity.id
_entity.type
_entity.pdbx_description
1 polymer ?
#
loop_
_entity_poly.entity_id
_entity_poly.type
_entity_poly.pdbx_seq_one_letter_code
_entity_poly.pdbx_strand_id
1 'polypeptide(L)'
;MSNIQYEYVDESSIDENYKCLICNEPFQQPVTTSCDHSYCQICIQHWLDEGYSSCPVCRHPLSINNLKPVKTRLVLNILDRLLVKCLQCEQTGIQRGNFNDHISKICPKGSIVCSASDIKCPWSGQRDQLQNHLINCSYEQLRPVIDSFINTNRQLEQQIQVLTNQVQTLQTAVQKPSRRLITFDKLFEIDKKVDSGTLSESYEGLKWINVWYMHEQWVKENHAYSGWKNAFTNGHVCIVFNGKESPMSICSKRQGKDTFSLISFEATAAWLDNLHVNLIGRRVKQDLYSTTIVLQYNISQVFNLDWKDIDEIQFIPISGTSHPGIEYTEKYFAITWILVD
;
A
#
# COMPACT_ATOMS: atom_id res chain seq x y z
N MET A 1 -42.71 1.71 36.00
CA MET A 1 -43.17 3.10 35.89
C MET A 1 -42.06 3.91 35.24
N SER A 2 -42.27 4.40 34.02
CA SER A 2 -41.30 5.28 33.34
C SER A 2 -41.05 6.51 34.22
N ASN A 3 -39.78 6.87 34.40
CA ASN A 3 -39.35 8.00 35.22
C ASN A 3 -39.66 9.30 34.45
N ILE A 4 -40.93 9.72 34.46
CA ILE A 4 -41.39 10.92 33.76
C ILE A 4 -40.83 12.13 34.50
N GLN A 5 -40.00 12.93 33.82
CA GLN A 5 -39.32 14.11 34.39
C GLN A 5 -40.12 15.42 34.19
N TYR A 6 -41.39 15.31 33.85
CA TYR A 6 -42.27 16.44 33.56
C TYR A 6 -43.71 16.18 34.03
N GLU A 7 -44.47 17.25 34.21
CA GLU A 7 -45.92 17.23 34.48
C GLU A 7 -46.65 17.97 33.35
N TYR A 8 -47.88 17.56 32.99
CA TYR A 8 -48.67 18.31 32.01
C TYR A 8 -49.21 19.60 32.64
N VAL A 9 -49.12 20.72 31.91
CA VAL A 9 -49.55 22.04 32.43
C VAL A 9 -51.07 22.12 32.58
N ASP A 10 -51.81 21.53 31.64
CA ASP A 10 -53.27 21.46 31.67
C ASP A 10 -53.74 20.07 31.26
N GLU A 11 -53.69 19.13 32.20
CA GLU A 11 -54.11 17.74 31.98
C GLU A 11 -55.62 17.63 31.68
N SER A 12 -56.42 18.56 32.20
CA SER A 12 -57.88 18.59 32.02
C SER A 12 -58.30 18.94 30.59
N SER A 13 -57.46 19.68 29.86
CA SER A 13 -57.69 20.02 28.46
C SER A 13 -57.37 18.90 27.46
N ILE A 14 -56.75 17.81 27.92
CA ILE A 14 -56.29 16.73 27.05
C ILE A 14 -57.46 15.78 26.77
N ASP A 15 -57.87 15.70 25.51
CA ASP A 15 -58.93 14.80 25.04
C ASP A 15 -58.60 13.34 25.41
N GLU A 16 -59.57 12.67 26.04
CA GLU A 16 -59.51 11.27 26.49
C GLU A 16 -59.15 10.31 25.34
N ASN A 17 -59.48 10.65 24.10
CA ASN A 17 -59.11 9.87 22.90
C ASN A 17 -57.59 9.81 22.66
N TYR A 18 -56.81 10.70 23.29
CA TYR A 18 -55.35 10.70 23.23
C TYR A 18 -54.69 10.12 24.49
N LYS A 19 -55.47 9.55 25.41
CA LYS A 19 -54.97 8.90 26.63
C LYS A 19 -54.93 7.38 26.48
N CYS A 20 -53.91 6.80 27.09
CA CYS A 20 -53.74 5.36 27.15
C CYS A 20 -54.66 4.77 28.22
N LEU A 21 -55.47 3.79 27.84
CA LEU A 21 -56.44 3.15 28.74
C LEU A 21 -55.82 2.28 29.84
N ILE A 22 -54.49 2.07 29.81
CA ILE A 22 -53.77 1.33 30.86
C ILE A 22 -53.24 2.28 31.94
N CYS A 23 -52.55 3.35 31.54
CA CYS A 23 -51.93 4.29 32.49
C CYS A 23 -52.73 5.58 32.71
N ASN A 24 -53.80 5.79 31.95
CA ASN A 24 -54.63 7.00 31.93
C ASN A 24 -53.88 8.30 31.59
N GLU A 25 -52.72 8.18 30.94
CA GLU A 25 -51.86 9.31 30.56
C GLU A 25 -51.87 9.52 29.04
N PRO A 26 -51.60 10.74 28.55
CA PRO A 26 -51.45 11.01 27.12
C PRO A 26 -50.40 10.10 26.49
N PHE A 27 -50.70 9.51 25.33
CA PHE A 27 -49.87 8.47 24.74
C PHE A 27 -48.38 8.84 24.63
N GLN A 28 -47.52 7.94 25.12
CA GLN A 28 -46.08 7.91 24.90
C GLN A 28 -45.75 6.75 23.97
N GLN A 29 -45.13 7.07 22.82
CA GLN A 29 -44.84 6.10 21.76
C GLN A 29 -46.05 5.18 21.47
N PRO A 30 -47.18 5.76 20.99
CA PRO A 30 -48.41 4.98 20.81
C PRO A 30 -48.23 3.82 19.83
N VAL A 31 -48.79 2.68 20.18
CA VAL A 31 -48.92 1.49 19.33
C VAL A 31 -50.39 1.11 19.21
N THR A 32 -50.79 0.68 18.01
CA THR A 32 -52.12 0.17 17.71
C THR A 32 -52.05 -1.35 17.56
N THR A 33 -53.04 -2.04 18.13
CA THR A 33 -53.19 -3.49 18.07
C THR A 33 -53.89 -3.94 16.77
N SER A 34 -53.98 -5.25 16.54
CA SER A 34 -54.77 -5.82 15.44
C SER A 34 -56.29 -5.61 15.57
N CYS A 35 -56.78 -5.22 16.75
CA CYS A 35 -58.18 -4.91 17.02
C CYS A 35 -58.43 -3.39 17.13
N ASP A 36 -57.54 -2.58 16.55
CA ASP A 36 -57.61 -1.12 16.44
C ASP A 36 -57.60 -0.31 17.76
N HIS A 37 -57.34 -0.96 18.91
CA HIS A 37 -57.11 -0.26 20.17
C HIS A 37 -55.67 0.24 20.27
N SER A 38 -55.47 1.41 20.88
CA SER A 38 -54.15 2.03 21.02
C SER A 38 -53.72 2.17 22.48
N TYR A 39 -52.42 1.98 22.73
CA TYR A 39 -51.79 2.01 24.05
C TYR A 39 -50.40 2.68 23.96
N CYS A 40 -49.84 3.12 25.08
CA CYS A 40 -48.40 3.39 25.14
C CYS A 40 -47.64 2.07 24.91
N GLN A 41 -46.55 2.12 24.14
CA GLN A 41 -45.74 0.94 23.84
C GLN A 41 -45.36 0.16 25.11
N ILE A 42 -44.82 0.84 26.11
CA ILE A 42 -44.39 0.23 27.37
C ILE A 42 -45.59 -0.36 28.13
N CYS A 43 -46.74 0.30 28.14
CA CYS A 43 -47.91 -0.16 28.87
C CYS A 43 -48.45 -1.49 28.33
N ILE A 44 -48.61 -1.60 27.01
CA ILE A 44 -49.12 -2.84 26.42
C ILE A 44 -48.06 -3.95 26.39
N GLN A 45 -46.77 -3.62 26.30
CA GLN A 45 -45.69 -4.60 26.45
C GLN A 45 -45.71 -5.19 27.85
N HIS A 46 -45.75 -4.36 28.89
CA HIS A 46 -45.84 -4.83 30.28
C HIS A 46 -47.06 -5.72 30.53
N TRP A 47 -48.22 -5.36 29.97
CA TRP A 47 -49.42 -6.20 30.02
C TRP A 47 -49.20 -7.58 29.40
N LEU A 48 -48.53 -7.67 28.25
CA LEU A 48 -48.25 -8.95 27.62
C LEU A 48 -47.16 -9.75 28.38
N ASP A 49 -46.19 -9.05 28.96
CA ASP A 49 -45.10 -9.64 29.76
C ASP A 49 -45.61 -10.25 31.09
N GLU A 50 -46.68 -9.69 31.67
CA GLU A 50 -47.40 -10.25 32.83
C GLU A 50 -48.15 -11.56 32.52
N GLY A 51 -48.10 -12.04 31.27
CA GLY A 51 -48.67 -13.32 30.85
C GLY A 51 -50.07 -13.23 30.25
N TYR A 52 -50.62 -12.02 30.08
CA TYR A 52 -51.87 -11.84 29.37
C TYR A 52 -51.67 -11.95 27.85
N SER A 53 -52.61 -12.59 27.16
CA SER A 53 -52.56 -12.83 25.70
C SER A 53 -53.74 -12.21 24.95
N SER A 54 -54.33 -11.16 25.51
CA SER A 54 -55.52 -10.50 24.95
C SER A 54 -55.50 -8.99 25.15
N CYS A 55 -56.24 -8.28 24.30
CA CYS A 55 -56.44 -6.84 24.41
C CYS A 55 -57.17 -6.48 25.72
N PRO A 56 -56.67 -5.51 26.52
CA PRO A 56 -57.31 -5.08 27.77
C PRO A 56 -58.77 -4.62 27.64
N VAL A 57 -59.16 -4.13 26.46
CA VAL A 57 -60.49 -3.52 26.23
C VAL A 57 -61.48 -4.54 25.68
N CYS A 58 -61.16 -5.17 24.55
CA CYS A 58 -62.09 -6.05 23.84
C CYS A 58 -61.78 -7.55 23.97
N ARG A 59 -60.73 -7.93 24.71
CA ARG A 59 -60.26 -9.31 24.90
C ARG A 59 -59.91 -10.08 23.61
N HIS A 60 -59.74 -9.38 22.49
CA HIS A 60 -59.25 -9.97 21.26
C HIS A 60 -57.85 -10.57 21.46
N PRO A 61 -57.54 -11.78 20.94
CA PRO A 61 -56.21 -12.39 21.07
C PRO A 61 -55.11 -11.45 20.60
N LEU A 62 -54.08 -11.27 21.41
CA LEU A 62 -53.02 -10.30 21.18
C LEU A 62 -51.65 -10.88 21.57
N SER A 63 -50.66 -10.65 20.72
CA SER A 63 -49.24 -10.93 20.97
C SER A 63 -48.38 -9.70 20.63
N ILE A 64 -47.12 -9.70 21.07
CA ILE A 64 -46.16 -8.63 20.76
C ILE A 64 -46.06 -8.33 19.26
N ASN A 65 -46.16 -9.37 18.41
CA ASN A 65 -46.07 -9.24 16.96
C ASN A 65 -47.27 -8.49 16.33
N ASN A 66 -48.36 -8.33 17.08
CA ASN A 66 -49.56 -7.62 16.62
C ASN A 66 -49.52 -6.12 16.92
N LEU A 67 -48.47 -5.63 17.60
CA LEU A 67 -48.32 -4.22 17.95
C LEU A 67 -47.68 -3.44 16.80
N LYS A 68 -48.37 -2.42 16.29
CA LYS A 68 -47.88 -1.54 15.22
C LYS A 68 -47.70 -0.12 15.75
N PRO A 69 -46.52 0.51 15.63
CA PRO A 69 -46.34 1.91 15.99
C PRO A 69 -47.28 2.82 15.20
N VAL A 70 -47.90 3.78 15.88
CA VAL A 70 -48.69 4.83 15.22
C VAL A 70 -47.75 5.75 14.45
N LYS A 71 -47.85 5.74 13.12
CA LYS A 71 -47.02 6.58 12.23
C LYS A 71 -47.74 7.83 11.73
N THR A 72 -49.01 8.00 12.08
CA THR A 72 -49.84 9.14 11.64
C THR A 72 -49.32 10.43 12.24
N ARG A 73 -48.70 11.27 11.40
CA ARG A 73 -48.06 12.53 11.81
C ARG A 73 -49.02 13.50 12.48
N LEU A 74 -50.28 13.55 12.07
CA LEU A 74 -51.28 14.41 12.69
C LEU A 74 -51.46 14.09 14.19
N VAL A 75 -51.59 12.80 14.53
CA VAL A 75 -51.75 12.34 15.92
C VAL A 75 -50.49 12.65 16.73
N LEU A 76 -49.31 12.33 16.19
CA LEU A 76 -48.03 12.61 16.85
C LEU A 76 -47.82 14.11 17.07
N ASN A 77 -48.17 14.97 16.12
CA ASN A 77 -48.04 16.42 16.25
C ASN A 77 -49.00 17.02 17.28
N ILE A 78 -50.20 16.44 17.49
CA ILE A 78 -51.12 16.88 18.56
C ILE A 78 -50.49 16.55 19.92
N LEU A 79 -50.07 15.31 20.05
CA LEU A 79 -49.36 14.75 21.19
C LEU A 79 -48.09 15.55 21.55
N ASP A 80 -47.27 15.93 20.58
CA ASP A 80 -46.01 16.66 20.80
C ASP A 80 -46.22 18.14 21.17
N ARG A 81 -47.37 18.72 20.80
CA ARG A 81 -47.74 20.11 21.14
C ARG A 81 -48.27 20.29 22.56
N LEU A 82 -48.55 19.20 23.27
CA LEU A 82 -48.94 19.25 24.68
C LEU A 82 -47.86 19.99 25.48
N LEU A 83 -48.29 20.91 26.35
CA LEU A 83 -47.39 21.71 27.16
C LEU A 83 -47.10 21.00 28.49
N VAL A 84 -45.82 20.96 28.84
CA VAL A 84 -45.33 20.33 30.06
C VAL A 84 -44.53 21.31 30.92
N LYS A 85 -44.50 21.04 32.21
CA LYS A 85 -43.66 21.65 33.23
C LYS A 85 -42.48 20.72 33.51
N CYS A 86 -41.27 21.25 33.48
CA CYS A 86 -40.09 20.51 33.88
C CYS A 86 -40.07 20.32 35.41
N LEU A 87 -39.95 19.07 35.87
CA LEU A 87 -39.87 18.78 37.31
C LEU A 87 -38.52 19.17 37.93
N GLN A 88 -37.50 19.44 37.10
CA GLN A 88 -36.17 19.81 37.60
C GLN A 88 -35.99 21.32 37.77
N CYS A 89 -36.44 22.12 36.80
CA CYS A 89 -36.24 23.58 36.80
C CYS A 89 -37.54 24.38 36.90
N GLU A 90 -38.68 23.71 37.02
CA GLU A 90 -40.03 24.30 37.13
C GLU A 90 -40.49 25.13 35.93
N GLN A 91 -39.70 25.20 34.85
CA GLN A 91 -40.09 25.88 33.61
C GLN A 91 -41.34 25.23 33.00
N THR A 92 -42.36 26.05 32.75
CA THR A 92 -43.62 25.67 32.11
C THR A 92 -43.64 26.05 30.63
N GLY A 93 -44.65 25.55 29.88
CA GLY A 93 -44.84 25.91 28.47
C GLY A 93 -43.87 25.22 27.51
N ILE A 94 -43.21 24.15 27.95
CA ILE A 94 -42.33 23.35 27.09
C ILE A 94 -43.21 22.41 26.28
N GLN A 95 -43.09 22.41 24.95
CA GLN A 95 -43.75 21.39 24.13
C GLN A 95 -43.16 20.01 24.46
N ARG A 96 -44.03 19.02 24.70
CA ARG A 96 -43.63 17.67 25.06
C ARG A 96 -42.63 17.07 24.06
N GLY A 97 -42.83 17.31 22.76
CA GLY A 97 -41.90 16.86 21.72
C GLY A 97 -40.47 17.42 21.87
N ASN A 98 -40.34 18.61 22.48
CA ASN A 98 -39.07 19.31 22.70
C ASN A 98 -38.50 19.10 24.12
N PHE A 99 -39.16 18.30 24.97
CA PHE A 99 -38.76 18.17 26.37
C PHE A 99 -37.35 17.54 26.52
N ASN A 100 -37.00 16.58 25.68
CA ASN A 100 -35.68 15.97 25.67
C ASN A 100 -34.58 16.99 25.28
N ASP A 101 -34.86 17.87 24.32
CA ASP A 101 -33.96 18.97 23.96
C ASP A 101 -33.84 19.98 25.11
N HIS A 102 -34.95 20.28 25.80
CA HIS A 102 -34.90 21.09 27.00
C HIS A 102 -33.96 20.49 28.04
N ILE A 103 -34.15 19.23 28.47
CA ILE A 103 -33.29 18.59 29.50
C ILE A 103 -31.82 18.56 29.09
N SER A 104 -31.53 18.19 27.84
CA SER A 104 -30.15 17.98 27.38
C SER A 104 -29.40 19.26 27.04
N LYS A 105 -30.08 20.34 26.62
CA LYS A 105 -29.43 21.56 26.10
C LYS A 105 -29.74 22.83 26.88
N ILE A 106 -30.92 22.93 27.49
CA ILE A 106 -31.45 24.21 28.00
C ILE A 106 -31.60 24.21 29.52
N CYS A 107 -32.04 23.10 30.10
CA CYS A 107 -32.40 23.01 31.51
C CYS A 107 -31.23 23.41 32.41
N PRO A 108 -31.39 24.43 33.29
CA PRO A 108 -30.33 24.87 34.20
C PRO A 108 -30.01 23.79 35.25
N LYS A 109 -30.97 22.91 35.53
CA LYS A 109 -30.82 21.79 36.46
C LYS A 109 -30.46 20.46 35.78
N GLY A 110 -30.29 20.49 34.45
CA GLY A 110 -29.85 19.33 33.68
C GLY A 110 -28.43 18.90 34.10
N SER A 111 -28.22 17.60 34.23
CA SER A 111 -26.91 17.02 34.55
C SER A 111 -25.98 17.12 33.35
N ILE A 112 -24.82 17.73 33.53
CA ILE A 112 -23.79 17.87 32.52
C ILE A 112 -22.40 17.54 33.08
N VAL A 113 -21.47 17.27 32.18
CA VAL A 113 -20.05 17.09 32.49
C VAL A 113 -19.27 18.36 32.17
N CYS A 114 -18.09 18.49 32.77
CA CYS A 114 -17.17 19.58 32.45
C CYS A 114 -16.68 19.50 30.99
N SER A 115 -16.39 20.63 30.36
CA SER A 115 -15.80 20.69 29.02
C SER A 115 -14.40 20.05 28.93
N ALA A 116 -13.70 19.93 30.06
CA ALA A 116 -12.43 19.22 30.21
C ALA A 116 -12.61 17.71 30.51
N SER A 117 -13.79 17.13 30.27
CA SER A 117 -14.01 15.68 30.45
C SER A 117 -13.16 14.83 29.50
N ASP A 118 -12.80 15.38 28.34
CA ASP A 118 -11.88 14.79 27.35
C ASP A 118 -10.48 14.52 27.95
N ILE A 119 -10.02 15.40 28.83
CA ILE A 119 -8.80 15.25 29.62
C ILE A 119 -9.07 14.71 31.03
N LYS A 120 -10.21 14.02 31.20
CA LYS A 120 -10.64 13.29 32.40
C LYS A 120 -10.91 14.16 33.64
N CYS A 121 -11.43 15.37 33.45
CA CYS A 121 -12.05 16.08 34.56
C CYS A 121 -13.22 15.22 35.13
N PRO A 122 -13.24 14.91 36.45
CA PRO A 122 -14.24 14.02 37.03
C PRO A 122 -15.56 14.73 37.36
N TRP A 123 -15.65 16.04 37.14
CA TRP A 123 -16.83 16.81 37.53
C TRP A 123 -18.03 16.52 36.64
N SER A 124 -19.13 16.19 37.29
CA SER A 124 -20.48 16.18 36.72
C SER A 124 -21.43 16.83 37.72
N GLY A 125 -22.40 17.59 37.22
CA GLY A 125 -23.28 18.39 38.08
C GLY A 125 -24.36 19.11 37.31
N GLN A 126 -25.11 19.96 38.00
CA GLN A 126 -26.16 20.78 37.38
C GLN A 126 -25.55 21.85 36.48
N ARG A 127 -26.20 22.15 35.35
CA ARG A 127 -25.72 23.14 34.36
C ARG A 127 -25.48 24.52 34.97
N ASP A 128 -26.30 24.96 35.89
CA ASP A 128 -26.16 26.24 36.60
C ASP A 128 -24.92 26.30 37.52
N GLN A 129 -24.40 25.15 37.95
CA GLN A 129 -23.17 25.05 38.76
C GLN A 129 -21.90 25.04 37.90
N LEU A 130 -22.01 24.87 36.58
CA LEU A 130 -20.86 24.73 35.68
C LEU A 130 -19.93 25.94 35.75
N GLN A 131 -20.45 27.16 35.74
CA GLN A 131 -19.60 28.37 35.73
C GLN A 131 -18.73 28.46 36.99
N ASN A 132 -19.30 28.13 38.15
CA ASN A 132 -18.56 28.09 39.42
C ASN A 132 -17.48 27.00 39.42
N HIS A 133 -17.77 25.85 38.79
CA HIS A 133 -16.77 24.81 38.58
C HIS A 133 -15.66 25.28 37.63
N LEU A 134 -15.98 25.86 36.47
CA LEU A 134 -15.00 26.26 35.45
C LEU A 134 -13.96 27.24 35.98
N ILE A 135 -14.36 28.20 36.82
CA ILE A 135 -13.43 29.17 37.44
C ILE A 135 -12.34 28.45 38.27
N ASN A 136 -12.69 27.33 38.90
CA ASN A 136 -11.80 26.57 39.79
C ASN A 136 -11.34 25.24 39.18
N CYS A 137 -11.62 24.99 37.90
CA CYS A 137 -11.32 23.72 37.26
C CYS A 137 -9.86 23.68 36.84
N SER A 138 -9.04 22.97 37.61
CA SER A 138 -7.62 22.77 37.30
C SER A 138 -7.38 22.15 35.92
N TYR A 139 -8.29 21.30 35.45
CA TYR A 139 -8.20 20.68 34.12
C TYR A 139 -8.39 21.71 33.00
N GLU A 140 -9.34 22.64 33.13
CA GLU A 140 -9.50 23.71 32.14
C GLU A 140 -8.33 24.71 32.18
N GLN A 141 -7.76 24.98 33.36
CA GLN A 141 -6.55 25.80 33.46
C GLN A 141 -5.34 25.14 32.76
N LEU A 142 -5.27 23.80 32.74
CA LEU A 142 -4.19 23.04 32.08
C LEU A 142 -4.39 22.91 30.57
N ARG A 143 -5.57 23.21 30.05
CA ARG A 143 -5.92 22.97 28.65
C ARG A 143 -4.99 23.65 27.63
N PRO A 144 -4.60 24.93 27.80
CA PRO A 144 -3.64 25.57 26.89
C PRO A 144 -2.29 24.86 26.83
N VAL A 145 -1.83 24.30 27.97
CA VAL A 145 -0.57 23.56 28.05
C VAL A 145 -0.70 22.22 27.33
N ILE A 146 -1.82 21.51 27.54
CA ILE A 146 -2.11 20.24 26.86
C ILE A 146 -2.22 20.46 25.34
N ASP A 147 -2.90 21.51 24.89
CA ASP A 147 -3.01 21.86 23.48
C ASP A 147 -1.64 22.16 22.85
N SER A 148 -0.78 22.86 23.60
CA SER A 148 0.61 23.08 23.18
C SER A 148 1.37 21.76 23.02
N PHE A 149 1.24 20.83 23.98
CA PHE A 149 1.88 19.51 23.89
C PHE A 149 1.36 18.69 22.70
N ILE A 150 0.05 18.69 22.46
CA ILE A 150 -0.56 18.00 21.32
C ILE A 150 0.00 18.55 20.01
N ASN A 151 0.13 19.87 19.88
CA ASN A 151 0.69 20.49 18.68
C ASN A 151 2.18 20.14 18.49
N THR A 152 2.97 20.16 19.56
CA THR A 152 4.39 19.75 19.49
C THR A 152 4.54 18.29 19.10
N ASN A 153 3.74 17.38 19.69
CA ASN A 153 3.77 15.97 19.33
C ASN A 153 3.44 15.76 17.85
N ARG A 154 2.43 16.46 17.33
CA ARG A 154 2.08 16.42 15.91
C ARG A 154 3.24 16.89 15.02
N GLN A 155 3.97 17.94 15.42
CA GLN A 155 5.14 18.41 14.68
C GLN A 155 6.28 17.38 14.69
N LEU A 156 6.54 16.75 15.85
CA LEU A 156 7.55 15.70 15.95
C LEU A 156 7.21 14.48 15.09
N GLU A 157 5.95 14.04 15.10
CA GLU A 157 5.48 12.95 14.24
C GLU A 157 5.69 13.26 12.75
N GLN A 158 5.40 14.49 12.32
CA GLN A 158 5.66 14.93 10.95
C GLN A 158 7.16 14.90 10.60
N GLN A 159 8.02 15.36 11.50
CA GLN A 159 9.47 15.32 11.29
C GLN A 159 9.99 13.88 11.19
N ILE A 160 9.50 12.98 12.04
CA ILE A 160 9.83 11.55 11.99
C ILE A 160 9.45 10.97 10.62
N GLN A 161 8.24 11.24 10.14
CA GLN A 161 7.78 10.73 8.85
C GLN A 161 8.67 11.22 7.69
N VAL A 162 9.05 12.50 7.68
CA VAL A 162 9.95 13.06 6.66
C VAL A 162 11.31 12.36 6.69
N LEU A 163 11.90 12.21 7.87
CA LEU A 163 13.18 11.52 8.03
C LEU A 163 13.11 10.06 7.60
N THR A 164 12.03 9.34 7.93
CA THR A 164 11.81 7.95 7.49
C THR A 164 11.76 7.86 5.96
N ASN A 165 11.03 8.76 5.30
CA ASN A 165 10.96 8.80 3.84
C ASN A 165 12.33 9.09 3.20
N GLN A 166 13.12 9.99 3.80
CA GLN A 166 14.49 10.27 3.36
C GLN A 166 15.38 9.03 3.49
N VAL A 167 15.34 8.34 4.64
CA VAL A 167 16.09 7.10 4.85
C VAL A 167 15.72 6.04 3.82
N GLN A 168 14.42 5.84 3.56
CA GLN A 168 13.96 4.87 2.58
C GLN A 168 14.44 5.20 1.16
N THR A 169 14.41 6.48 0.79
CA THR A 169 14.95 6.95 -0.50
C THR A 169 16.44 6.64 -0.61
N LEU A 170 17.22 6.93 0.42
CA LEU A 170 18.65 6.61 0.46
C LEU A 170 18.91 5.10 0.38
N GLN A 171 18.12 4.28 1.08
CA GLN A 171 18.22 2.82 0.99
C GLN A 171 17.98 2.31 -0.44
N THR A 172 16.98 2.85 -1.15
CA THR A 172 16.74 2.48 -2.56
C THR A 172 17.87 2.93 -3.49
N ALA A 173 18.51 4.07 -3.21
CA ALA A 173 19.66 4.54 -3.96
C ALA A 173 20.89 3.64 -3.77
N VAL A 174 21.07 3.11 -2.55
CA VAL A 174 22.17 2.19 -2.21
C VAL A 174 21.91 0.76 -2.72
N GLN A 175 20.66 0.35 -2.93
CA GLN A 175 20.30 -0.97 -3.48
C GLN A 175 20.40 -1.10 -5.02
N LYS A 176 20.83 -0.07 -5.76
CA LYS A 176 21.22 -0.28 -7.16
C LYS A 176 22.41 -1.24 -7.20
N PRO A 177 22.35 -2.36 -7.93
CA PRO A 177 23.49 -3.27 -8.02
C PRO A 177 24.67 -2.51 -8.63
N SER A 178 25.85 -2.65 -8.00
CA SER A 178 27.08 -1.96 -8.40
C SER A 178 27.50 -2.46 -9.77
N ARG A 179 27.14 -1.70 -10.81
CA ARG A 179 27.56 -1.97 -12.19
C ARG A 179 29.06 -2.21 -12.22
N ARG A 180 29.45 -3.36 -12.74
CA ARG A 180 30.82 -3.81 -12.83
C ARG A 180 31.22 -3.98 -14.29
N LEU A 181 32.18 -3.17 -14.70
CA LEU A 181 32.83 -3.31 -16.01
C LEU A 181 33.89 -4.42 -15.91
N ILE A 182 33.71 -5.48 -16.67
CA ILE A 182 34.70 -6.55 -16.85
C ILE A 182 35.47 -6.25 -18.14
N THR A 183 36.76 -6.00 -17.99
CA THR A 183 37.73 -5.98 -19.09
C THR A 183 38.67 -7.17 -18.92
N PHE A 184 39.40 -7.54 -19.97
CA PHE A 184 40.27 -8.72 -19.95
C PHE A 184 41.75 -8.40 -19.74
N ASP A 185 42.08 -7.12 -19.53
CA ASP A 185 43.47 -6.63 -19.44
C ASP A 185 44.24 -7.25 -18.27
N LYS A 186 43.56 -7.60 -17.17
CA LYS A 186 44.19 -8.29 -16.03
C LYS A 186 44.74 -9.66 -16.39
N LEU A 187 44.30 -10.28 -17.49
CA LEU A 187 44.86 -11.57 -17.93
C LEU A 187 46.33 -11.44 -18.27
N PHE A 188 46.76 -10.31 -18.83
CA PHE A 188 48.16 -10.04 -19.10
C PHE A 188 48.98 -9.94 -17.81
N GLU A 189 48.44 -9.28 -16.77
CA GLU A 189 49.11 -9.19 -15.47
C GLU A 189 49.28 -10.57 -14.81
N ILE A 190 48.33 -11.48 -15.05
CA ILE A 190 48.29 -12.82 -14.45
C ILE A 190 49.20 -13.81 -15.20
N ASP A 191 49.06 -13.94 -16.52
CA ASP A 191 49.81 -14.94 -17.31
C ASP A 191 51.21 -14.41 -17.68
N LYS A 192 51.38 -13.09 -17.76
CA LYS A 192 52.60 -12.40 -18.24
C LYS A 192 53.06 -12.89 -19.62
N LYS A 193 52.17 -13.51 -20.39
CA LYS A 193 52.42 -13.99 -21.74
C LYS A 193 51.78 -13.07 -22.77
N VAL A 194 52.50 -12.94 -23.88
CA VAL A 194 52.07 -12.20 -25.06
C VAL A 194 51.63 -13.22 -26.11
N ASP A 195 50.66 -14.04 -25.77
CA ASP A 195 50.16 -15.13 -26.61
C ASP A 195 48.63 -15.23 -26.56
N SER A 196 48.11 -16.38 -27.01
CA SER A 196 46.70 -16.75 -26.92
C SER A 196 46.54 -17.95 -26.00
N GLY A 197 45.45 -18.00 -25.23
CA GLY A 197 45.18 -19.11 -24.32
C GLY A 197 43.70 -19.30 -24.03
N THR A 198 43.38 -20.33 -23.26
CA THR A 198 42.02 -20.54 -22.75
C THR A 198 41.79 -19.67 -21.53
N LEU A 199 40.65 -18.99 -21.47
CA LEU A 199 40.25 -18.26 -20.27
C LEU A 199 39.96 -19.26 -19.14
N SER A 200 40.45 -18.97 -17.94
CA SER A 200 40.09 -19.72 -16.73
C SER A 200 38.56 -19.85 -16.63
N GLU A 201 38.07 -21.04 -16.27
CA GLU A 201 36.63 -21.26 -16.06
C GLU A 201 36.04 -20.23 -15.10
N SER A 202 36.82 -19.69 -14.15
CA SER A 202 36.42 -18.58 -13.30
C SER A 202 37.27 -17.34 -13.61
N TYR A 203 36.62 -16.27 -14.09
CA TYR A 203 37.25 -14.96 -14.27
C TYR A 203 36.28 -13.87 -13.84
N GLU A 204 36.79 -12.93 -13.03
CA GLU A 204 35.99 -11.82 -12.49
C GLU A 204 34.65 -12.31 -11.88
N GLY A 205 34.68 -13.44 -11.15
CA GLY A 205 33.51 -13.96 -10.42
C GLY A 205 32.40 -14.57 -11.31
N LEU A 206 32.61 -14.66 -12.62
CA LEU A 206 31.72 -15.37 -13.55
C LEU A 206 32.38 -16.65 -14.03
N LYS A 207 31.54 -17.60 -14.47
CA LYS A 207 31.98 -18.81 -15.14
C LYS A 207 32.00 -18.62 -16.65
N TRP A 208 33.12 -18.93 -17.32
CA TRP A 208 33.29 -18.75 -18.76
C TRP A 208 33.46 -20.11 -19.43
N ILE A 209 32.70 -20.37 -20.50
CA ILE A 209 32.67 -21.66 -21.20
C ILE A 209 33.02 -21.44 -22.66
N ASN A 210 34.03 -22.18 -23.14
CA ASN A 210 34.56 -22.10 -24.50
C ASN A 210 35.05 -20.68 -24.89
N VAL A 211 35.71 -20.03 -23.93
CA VAL A 211 36.24 -18.68 -24.10
C VAL A 211 37.75 -18.74 -24.13
N TRP A 212 38.32 -18.18 -25.18
CA TRP A 212 39.75 -18.00 -25.36
C TRP A 212 40.09 -16.53 -25.25
N TYR A 213 41.34 -16.23 -24.96
CA TYR A 213 41.84 -14.86 -24.91
C TYR A 213 43.06 -14.71 -25.81
N MET A 214 43.34 -13.49 -26.25
CA MET A 214 44.53 -13.14 -27.01
C MET A 214 45.04 -11.75 -26.66
N HIS A 215 46.37 -11.59 -26.70
CA HIS A 215 47.03 -10.30 -26.47
C HIS A 215 47.21 -9.50 -27.77
N GLU A 216 47.10 -8.17 -27.67
CA GLU A 216 47.17 -7.23 -28.81
C GLU A 216 48.44 -7.43 -29.66
N GLN A 217 49.61 -7.49 -29.02
CA GLN A 217 50.87 -7.71 -29.73
C GLN A 217 50.91 -9.04 -30.48
N TRP A 218 50.37 -10.12 -29.91
CA TRP A 218 50.33 -11.41 -30.59
C TRP A 218 49.45 -11.34 -31.85
N VAL A 219 48.32 -10.63 -31.77
CA VAL A 219 47.45 -10.38 -32.93
C VAL A 219 48.14 -9.53 -33.98
N LYS A 220 48.89 -8.48 -33.58
CA LYS A 220 49.67 -7.66 -34.51
C LYS A 220 50.73 -8.47 -35.27
N GLU A 221 51.35 -9.45 -34.61
CA GLU A 221 52.40 -10.27 -35.21
C GLU A 221 51.85 -11.44 -36.07
N ASN A 222 50.77 -12.08 -35.63
CA ASN A 222 50.28 -13.34 -36.23
C ASN A 222 48.96 -13.18 -37.01
N HIS A 223 48.21 -12.11 -36.77
CA HIS A 223 46.86 -11.89 -37.31
C HIS A 223 46.62 -10.43 -37.72
N ALA A 224 47.65 -9.75 -38.24
CA ALA A 224 47.60 -8.32 -38.60
C ALA A 224 46.46 -7.93 -39.57
N TYR A 225 46.03 -8.89 -40.41
CA TYR A 225 44.97 -8.71 -41.41
C TYR A 225 43.61 -9.28 -40.98
N SER A 226 43.41 -9.50 -39.68
CA SER A 226 42.16 -9.97 -39.11
C SER A 226 41.31 -8.82 -38.55
N GLY A 227 40.02 -9.10 -38.37
CA GLY A 227 39.09 -8.25 -37.63
C GLY A 227 39.38 -8.25 -36.13
N TRP A 228 40.22 -9.18 -35.63
CA TRP A 228 40.66 -9.18 -34.23
C TRP A 228 41.32 -7.86 -33.84
N LYS A 229 42.06 -7.22 -34.76
CA LYS A 229 42.69 -5.91 -34.50
C LYS A 229 41.67 -4.84 -34.10
N ASN A 230 40.44 -4.93 -34.62
CA ASN A 230 39.41 -3.93 -34.40
C ASN A 230 38.77 -4.10 -33.01
N ALA A 231 38.97 -5.24 -32.34
CA ALA A 231 38.49 -5.49 -31.00
C ALA A 231 39.32 -4.77 -29.92
N PHE A 232 40.58 -4.40 -30.21
CA PHE A 232 41.44 -3.70 -29.26
C PHE A 232 41.13 -2.20 -29.26
N THR A 233 39.97 -1.84 -28.73
CA THR A 233 39.53 -0.46 -28.59
C THR A 233 39.96 0.13 -27.25
N ASN A 234 39.95 1.46 -27.13
CA ASN A 234 40.14 2.19 -25.86
C ASN A 234 41.41 1.82 -25.05
N GLY A 235 42.45 1.31 -25.71
CA GLY A 235 43.71 0.92 -25.06
C GLY A 235 43.68 -0.43 -24.33
N HIS A 236 42.64 -1.25 -24.56
CA HIS A 236 42.62 -2.63 -24.08
C HIS A 236 43.72 -3.46 -24.75
N VAL A 237 44.42 -4.27 -23.97
CA VAL A 237 45.57 -5.11 -24.41
C VAL A 237 45.20 -6.59 -24.52
N CYS A 238 44.08 -6.99 -23.92
CA CYS A 238 43.54 -8.34 -24.04
C CYS A 238 42.07 -8.31 -24.42
N ILE A 239 41.68 -9.22 -25.30
CA ILE A 239 40.29 -9.49 -25.69
C ILE A 239 39.99 -10.98 -25.52
N VAL A 240 38.70 -11.33 -25.52
CA VAL A 240 38.28 -12.73 -25.56
C VAL A 240 37.53 -13.06 -26.84
N PHE A 241 37.48 -14.35 -27.17
CA PHE A 241 36.80 -14.85 -28.36
C PHE A 241 36.23 -16.25 -28.14
N ASN A 242 35.32 -16.64 -29.02
CA ASN A 242 34.73 -17.98 -29.00
C ASN A 242 35.72 -19.03 -29.54
N GLY A 243 35.89 -20.16 -28.84
CA GLY A 243 36.78 -21.22 -29.31
C GLY A 243 36.16 -22.11 -30.39
N LYS A 244 36.96 -22.55 -31.37
CA LYS A 244 36.60 -23.59 -32.36
C LYS A 244 35.27 -23.36 -33.08
N GLU A 245 34.97 -22.10 -33.43
CA GLU A 245 33.71 -21.68 -34.08
C GLU A 245 32.43 -22.08 -33.34
N SER A 246 32.57 -22.50 -32.08
CA SER A 246 31.49 -23.06 -31.29
C SER A 246 30.90 -21.97 -30.41
N PRO A 247 29.67 -22.15 -29.89
CA PRO A 247 29.09 -21.22 -28.96
C PRO A 247 29.99 -21.00 -27.75
N MET A 248 30.00 -19.79 -27.22
CA MET A 248 30.57 -19.50 -25.90
C MET A 248 29.48 -19.07 -24.93
N SER A 249 29.70 -19.33 -23.65
CA SER A 249 28.73 -18.96 -22.61
C SER A 249 29.40 -18.26 -21.44
N ILE A 250 28.62 -17.40 -20.79
CA ILE A 250 28.95 -16.75 -19.54
C ILE A 250 27.87 -17.14 -18.54
N CYS A 251 28.26 -17.74 -17.42
CA CYS A 251 27.33 -18.18 -16.39
C CYS A 251 27.64 -17.50 -15.06
N SER A 252 26.63 -17.41 -14.19
CA SER A 252 26.84 -17.04 -12.81
C SER A 252 27.73 -18.07 -12.09
N LYS A 253 28.41 -17.65 -11.02
CA LYS A 253 29.33 -18.53 -10.27
C LYS A 253 28.67 -19.81 -9.77
N ARG A 254 27.42 -19.71 -9.31
CA ARG A 254 26.56 -20.84 -8.93
C ARG A 254 25.29 -20.80 -9.78
N GLN A 255 25.36 -21.40 -10.97
CA GLN A 255 24.23 -21.48 -11.89
C GLN A 255 22.97 -22.03 -11.19
N GLY A 256 21.82 -21.39 -11.41
CA GLY A 256 20.55 -21.68 -10.74
C GLY A 256 20.39 -21.14 -9.32
N LYS A 257 21.44 -20.56 -8.71
CA LYS A 257 21.37 -19.90 -7.39
C LYS A 257 21.70 -18.41 -7.47
N ASP A 258 22.78 -18.09 -8.16
CA ASP A 258 23.23 -16.72 -8.40
C ASP A 258 22.70 -16.24 -9.75
N THR A 259 22.37 -14.96 -9.84
CA THR A 259 22.00 -14.28 -11.10
C THR A 259 22.87 -13.06 -11.31
N PHE A 260 22.91 -12.58 -12.54
CA PHE A 260 23.49 -11.30 -12.91
C PHE A 260 22.63 -10.66 -14.00
N SER A 261 22.78 -9.37 -14.18
CA SER A 261 22.25 -8.63 -15.33
C SER A 261 23.37 -8.39 -16.34
N LEU A 262 23.06 -8.54 -17.61
CA LEU A 262 23.91 -8.13 -18.72
C LEU A 262 23.40 -6.81 -19.27
N ILE A 263 24.13 -5.74 -19.00
CA ILE A 263 23.74 -4.37 -19.39
C ILE A 263 24.16 -4.12 -20.82
N SER A 264 25.46 -4.26 -21.11
CA SER A 264 26.02 -4.01 -22.43
C SER A 264 27.37 -4.73 -22.62
N PHE A 265 27.79 -4.88 -23.87
CA PHE A 265 29.12 -5.38 -24.21
C PHE A 265 29.57 -4.83 -25.56
N GLU A 266 30.86 -4.92 -25.83
CA GLU A 266 31.45 -4.54 -27.11
C GLU A 266 32.00 -5.76 -27.84
N ALA A 267 31.69 -5.90 -29.13
CA ALA A 267 32.10 -7.05 -29.94
C ALA A 267 32.34 -6.71 -31.41
N THR A 268 33.15 -7.55 -32.08
CA THR A 268 33.48 -7.48 -33.52
C THR A 268 33.61 -8.88 -34.12
N ALA A 269 33.43 -9.02 -35.43
CA ALA A 269 33.73 -10.26 -36.13
C ALA A 269 35.23 -10.35 -36.49
N ALA A 270 35.76 -11.57 -36.56
CA ALA A 270 37.17 -11.80 -36.88
C ALA A 270 37.46 -11.84 -38.38
N TRP A 271 36.58 -12.46 -39.16
CA TRP A 271 36.82 -12.75 -40.59
C TRP A 271 35.63 -12.42 -41.49
N LEU A 272 34.43 -12.38 -40.92
CA LEU A 272 33.18 -12.35 -41.66
C LEU A 272 32.52 -10.98 -41.56
N ASP A 273 31.96 -10.52 -42.68
CA ASP A 273 30.94 -9.47 -42.69
C ASP A 273 29.58 -10.08 -42.36
N ASN A 274 28.70 -9.26 -41.76
CA ASN A 274 27.36 -9.66 -41.36
C ASN A 274 27.30 -10.99 -40.58
N LEU A 275 28.22 -11.17 -39.63
CA LEU A 275 28.21 -12.34 -38.76
C LEU A 275 27.04 -12.25 -37.78
N HIS A 276 26.00 -13.04 -38.03
CA HIS A 276 24.86 -13.21 -37.14
C HIS A 276 25.25 -14.06 -35.94
N VAL A 277 25.06 -13.52 -34.74
CA VAL A 277 25.27 -14.22 -33.46
C VAL A 277 23.96 -14.20 -32.68
N ASN A 278 23.39 -15.36 -32.42
CA ASN A 278 22.21 -15.49 -31.57
C ASN A 278 22.62 -15.49 -30.10
N LEU A 279 22.02 -14.59 -29.34
CA LEU A 279 22.20 -14.44 -27.92
C LEU A 279 21.00 -15.05 -27.20
N ILE A 280 21.24 -15.95 -26.26
CA ILE A 280 20.19 -16.57 -25.46
C ILE A 280 20.52 -16.36 -23.97
N GLY A 281 19.69 -15.59 -23.27
CA GLY A 281 19.78 -15.38 -21.83
C GLY A 281 18.84 -16.35 -21.11
N ARG A 282 19.37 -17.15 -20.18
CA ARG A 282 18.63 -18.17 -19.45
C ARG A 282 18.59 -17.92 -17.95
N ARG A 283 17.59 -18.50 -17.31
CA ARG A 283 17.52 -18.69 -15.85
C ARG A 283 17.07 -20.11 -15.56
N VAL A 284 17.84 -20.88 -14.81
CA VAL A 284 17.51 -22.28 -14.44
C VAL A 284 17.13 -23.10 -15.68
N LYS A 285 17.94 -22.99 -16.75
CA LYS A 285 17.75 -23.64 -18.05
C LYS A 285 16.52 -23.21 -18.87
N GLN A 286 15.77 -22.20 -18.43
CA GLN A 286 14.68 -21.61 -19.21
C GLN A 286 15.17 -20.38 -19.96
N ASP A 287 14.89 -20.29 -21.26
CA ASP A 287 15.17 -19.10 -22.07
C ASP A 287 14.27 -17.94 -21.60
N LEU A 288 14.90 -16.88 -21.07
CA LEU A 288 14.23 -15.65 -20.66
C LEU A 288 14.29 -14.59 -21.76
N TYR A 289 15.44 -14.50 -22.43
CA TYR A 289 15.68 -13.52 -23.49
C TYR A 289 16.33 -14.21 -24.69
N SER A 290 16.03 -13.72 -25.89
CA SER A 290 16.64 -14.18 -27.12
C SER A 290 16.69 -13.03 -28.13
N THR A 291 17.85 -12.81 -28.76
CA THR A 291 18.00 -11.83 -29.83
C THR A 291 19.17 -12.21 -30.73
N THR A 292 19.17 -11.75 -31.98
CA THR A 292 20.31 -11.93 -32.88
C THR A 292 20.97 -10.59 -33.14
N ILE A 293 22.28 -10.51 -32.86
CA ILE A 293 23.12 -9.37 -33.22
C ILE A 293 23.84 -9.65 -34.54
N VAL A 294 24.29 -8.58 -35.21
CA VAL A 294 25.07 -8.67 -36.44
C VAL A 294 26.41 -7.99 -36.21
N LEU A 295 27.49 -8.75 -36.31
CA LEU A 295 28.86 -8.26 -36.17
C LEU A 295 29.48 -8.04 -37.55
N GLN A 296 30.39 -7.08 -37.63
CA GLN A 296 31.10 -6.74 -38.86
C GLN A 296 32.60 -6.96 -38.66
N TYR A 297 33.32 -7.26 -39.75
CA TYR A 297 34.77 -7.49 -39.70
C TYR A 297 35.54 -6.20 -39.36
N ASN A 298 35.08 -5.05 -39.86
CA ASN A 298 35.83 -3.78 -39.83
C ASN A 298 35.54 -2.86 -38.62
N ILE A 299 34.57 -3.20 -37.77
CA ILE A 299 34.15 -2.30 -36.68
C ILE A 299 33.76 -3.08 -35.45
N SER A 300 34.26 -2.61 -34.31
CA SER A 300 33.80 -3.02 -32.99
C SER A 300 32.59 -2.20 -32.58
N GLN A 301 31.53 -2.88 -32.17
CA GLN A 301 30.23 -2.27 -31.89
C GLN A 301 29.79 -2.57 -30.46
N VAL A 302 29.21 -1.56 -29.81
CA VAL A 302 28.57 -1.69 -28.50
C VAL A 302 27.12 -2.13 -28.65
N PHE A 303 26.76 -3.19 -27.95
CA PHE A 303 25.39 -3.71 -27.86
C PHE A 303 24.85 -3.45 -26.45
N ASN A 304 23.70 -2.77 -26.38
CA ASN A 304 22.97 -2.53 -25.13
C ASN A 304 21.78 -3.50 -25.07
N LEU A 305 21.70 -4.30 -24.02
CA LEU A 305 20.68 -5.32 -23.84
C LEU A 305 19.80 -5.07 -22.61
N ASP A 306 20.40 -4.65 -21.49
CA ASP A 306 19.72 -4.47 -20.20
C ASP A 306 18.95 -5.73 -19.72
N TRP A 307 19.49 -6.92 -20.00
CA TRP A 307 18.88 -8.20 -19.60
C TRP A 307 19.14 -8.46 -18.12
N LYS A 308 18.07 -8.73 -17.37
CA LYS A 308 18.14 -8.87 -15.90
C LYS A 308 17.85 -10.29 -15.45
N ASP A 309 18.39 -10.65 -14.30
CA ASP A 309 18.11 -11.90 -13.60
C ASP A 309 18.40 -13.18 -14.41
N ILE A 310 19.46 -13.16 -15.23
CA ILE A 310 19.94 -14.36 -15.93
C ILE A 310 21.01 -15.08 -15.10
N ASP A 311 21.11 -16.39 -15.26
CA ASP A 311 22.22 -17.19 -14.72
C ASP A 311 23.15 -17.73 -15.81
N GLU A 312 22.79 -17.55 -17.08
CA GLU A 312 23.60 -17.88 -18.26
C GLU A 312 23.25 -16.96 -19.42
N ILE A 313 24.26 -16.54 -20.19
CA ILE A 313 24.09 -16.08 -21.58
C ILE A 313 24.94 -16.95 -22.51
N GLN A 314 24.35 -17.35 -23.63
CA GLN A 314 25.05 -18.04 -24.72
C GLN A 314 25.16 -17.14 -25.93
N PHE A 315 26.32 -17.17 -26.58
CA PHE A 315 26.61 -16.49 -27.85
C PHE A 315 26.83 -17.56 -28.91
N ILE A 316 25.88 -17.69 -29.84
CA ILE A 316 25.82 -18.77 -30.82
C ILE A 316 26.05 -18.16 -32.22
N PRO A 317 27.24 -18.32 -32.81
CA PRO A 317 27.49 -17.85 -34.17
C PRO A 317 26.67 -18.68 -35.18
N ILE A 318 25.88 -18.04 -36.03
CA ILE A 318 24.96 -18.71 -36.97
C ILE A 318 25.52 -18.70 -38.38
N SER A 319 25.74 -17.51 -38.95
CA SER A 319 26.04 -17.32 -40.37
C SER A 319 26.71 -15.98 -40.60
N GLY A 320 27.53 -15.89 -41.65
CA GLY A 320 28.16 -14.66 -42.11
C GLY A 320 28.77 -14.89 -43.49
N THR A 321 29.30 -13.83 -44.10
CA THR A 321 29.97 -13.89 -45.41
C THR A 321 31.43 -13.50 -45.26
N SER A 322 32.36 -14.25 -45.87
CA SER A 322 33.79 -13.91 -45.82
C SER A 322 34.04 -12.50 -46.33
N HIS A 323 34.85 -11.74 -45.58
CA HIS A 323 35.25 -10.40 -45.99
C HIS A 323 36.09 -10.47 -47.28
N PRO A 324 35.90 -9.56 -48.24
CA PRO A 324 36.69 -9.56 -49.47
C PRO A 324 38.21 -9.53 -49.20
N GLY A 325 38.93 -10.48 -49.79
CA GLY A 325 40.39 -10.61 -49.62
C GLY A 325 40.83 -11.40 -48.38
N ILE A 326 39.89 -11.97 -47.61
CA ILE A 326 40.16 -12.86 -46.49
C ILE A 326 39.71 -14.28 -46.86
N GLU A 327 40.63 -15.25 -46.85
CA GLU A 327 40.34 -16.66 -47.20
C GLU A 327 39.69 -17.46 -46.05
N TYR A 328 39.56 -16.86 -44.87
CA TYR A 328 38.96 -17.47 -43.69
C TYR A 328 37.43 -17.43 -43.74
N THR A 329 36.81 -18.54 -43.37
CA THR A 329 35.34 -18.71 -43.33
C THR A 329 34.82 -18.96 -41.92
N GLU A 330 35.72 -19.02 -40.93
CA GLU A 330 35.39 -19.42 -39.59
C GLU A 330 34.55 -18.36 -38.85
N LYS A 331 33.54 -18.80 -38.09
CA LYS A 331 32.59 -17.91 -37.41
C LYS A 331 33.10 -17.44 -36.05
N TYR A 332 34.23 -16.76 -36.09
CA TYR A 332 34.89 -16.19 -34.92
C TYR A 332 34.44 -14.74 -34.67
N PHE A 333 34.22 -14.42 -33.39
CA PHE A 333 33.98 -13.06 -32.91
C PHE A 333 34.74 -12.80 -31.62
N ALA A 334 35.09 -11.53 -31.40
CA ALA A 334 35.72 -11.07 -30.18
C ALA A 334 34.77 -10.25 -29.33
N ILE A 335 34.99 -10.29 -28.02
CA ILE A 335 34.39 -9.40 -27.03
C ILE A 335 35.53 -8.64 -26.33
N THR A 336 35.39 -7.32 -26.27
CA THR A 336 36.40 -6.43 -25.68
C THR A 336 36.14 -6.19 -24.19
N TRP A 337 34.90 -5.91 -23.83
CA TRP A 337 34.48 -5.70 -22.44
C TRP A 337 33.00 -6.03 -22.29
N ILE A 338 32.58 -6.28 -21.04
CA ILE A 338 31.19 -6.55 -20.68
C ILE A 338 30.84 -5.78 -19.41
N LEU A 339 29.67 -5.15 -19.40
CA LEU A 339 29.10 -4.46 -18.24
C LEU A 339 28.00 -5.33 -17.61
N VAL A 340 28.23 -5.76 -16.37
CA VAL A 340 27.29 -6.55 -15.56
C VAL A 340 26.94 -5.81 -14.25
N ASP A 341 26.12 -6.40 -13.38
CA ASP A 341 25.73 -5.85 -12.08
C ASP A 341 26.03 -6.76 -10.87
#